data_AF-A0A653DK75-F1
#
_entry.id   AF-A0A653DK75-F1
#
_cell.length_a   1.000
_cell.length_b   1.000
_cell.length_c   1.000
_cell.angle_alpha   90.00
_cell.angle_beta   90.00
_cell.angle_gamma   90.00
#
_symmetry.space_group_name_H-M   'P 1'
#
loop_
_entity.id
_entity.type
_entity.pdbx_description
1 polymer ?
#
loop_
_entity_poly.entity_id
_entity_poly.type
_entity_poly.pdbx_seq_one_letter_code
_entity_poly.pdbx_strand_id
1 'polypeptide(L)'
;MFKTYMTIHKQFFTSAFILKQIATEGSIQIKSNMNGLKPFLKPKYDGRSKKRQWEERRFDKGESIGSDQKKPKINEAQTEPEQPVEKIKRRKFALLMGYSGVNYFGMQRNPLTQTIEEDLFKALHKAGFINDSCYNQVQNMQFQRAARTDKGVSAVRQVVSLKLPENFDIVKVNKELPEQIRVFSYKRVTKGFNSKSQCSGRTYIYMLPTVAFADHNKEVQQEDFRLDEERLNRINELLKHFIGTKNYHNYTSKKKPNDPSAKRYIMSFVCEAPFIRNNVEFAILKVHGQSFMMHQIRKMVGLLLATVRGLATEDILQDSFKFEKINIPRAPGLGLVLEFVHYDRYNNRYGADGMHEKLTWEEVEDEVNNFKEKYIFPTIIEKEVNDKQMVEWINRKLSRHSYEEEEIESDDEVGGADDDEDDVKDNAVNHVDKLNLNKAENTG
;
A
#
# COMPACT_ATOMS: atom_id res chain seq x y z
N MET A 1 -24.56 -22.34 -16.28
CA MET A 1 -23.12 -22.15 -16.03
C MET A 1 -22.73 -21.95 -14.56
N PHE A 2 -23.65 -21.67 -13.62
CA PHE A 2 -23.31 -21.55 -12.18
C PHE A 2 -23.13 -22.89 -11.43
N LYS A 3 -23.65 -24.01 -11.94
CA LYS A 3 -23.55 -25.33 -11.27
C LYS A 3 -22.21 -26.03 -11.45
N THR A 4 -21.45 -25.72 -12.50
CA THR A 4 -20.17 -26.40 -12.79
C THR A 4 -19.03 -25.87 -11.91
N TYR A 5 -19.10 -24.59 -11.50
CA TYR A 5 -18.07 -23.95 -10.66
C TYR A 5 -18.12 -24.40 -9.18
N MET A 6 -19.32 -24.76 -8.69
CA MET A 6 -19.52 -25.28 -7.31
C MET A 6 -19.02 -26.72 -7.13
N THR A 7 -18.94 -27.52 -8.21
CA THR A 7 -18.50 -28.92 -8.12
C THR A 7 -16.98 -29.04 -7.98
N ILE A 8 -16.22 -28.15 -8.62
CA ILE A 8 -14.74 -28.15 -8.57
C ILE A 8 -14.25 -27.73 -7.17
N HIS A 9 -14.93 -26.77 -6.52
CA HIS A 9 -14.58 -26.35 -5.16
C HIS A 9 -14.83 -27.44 -4.09
N LYS A 10 -15.79 -28.36 -4.29
CA LYS A 10 -16.03 -29.49 -3.38
C LYS A 10 -14.99 -30.61 -3.48
N GLN A 11 -14.37 -30.78 -4.65
CA GLN A 11 -13.30 -31.77 -4.86
C GLN A 11 -11.97 -31.38 -4.20
N PHE A 12 -11.69 -30.08 -4.05
CA PHE A 12 -10.49 -29.60 -3.34
C PHE A 12 -10.58 -29.74 -1.81
N PHE A 13 -11.78 -29.76 -1.23
CA PHE A 13 -11.96 -29.92 0.22
C PHE A 13 -11.86 -31.38 0.69
N THR A 14 -12.10 -32.35 -0.19
CA THR A 14 -12.04 -33.78 0.16
C THR A 14 -10.61 -34.33 0.17
N SER A 15 -9.72 -33.82 -0.68
CA SER A 15 -8.30 -34.19 -0.72
C SER A 15 -7.48 -33.59 0.44
N ALA A 16 -7.88 -32.44 0.98
CA ALA A 16 -7.27 -31.87 2.19
C ALA A 16 -7.59 -32.65 3.48
N PHE A 17 -8.68 -33.44 3.49
CA PHE A 17 -9.06 -34.26 4.64
C PHE A 17 -8.25 -35.58 4.70
N ILE A 18 -7.95 -36.17 3.54
CA ILE A 18 -7.16 -37.40 3.43
C ILE A 18 -5.69 -37.17 3.82
N LEU A 19 -5.11 -36.01 3.48
CA LEU A 19 -3.75 -35.64 3.88
C LEU A 19 -3.60 -35.37 5.39
N LYS A 20 -4.69 -35.01 6.08
CA LYS A 20 -4.69 -34.80 7.53
C LYS A 20 -4.74 -36.10 8.33
N GLN A 21 -5.28 -37.16 7.73
CA GLN A 21 -5.43 -38.47 8.36
C GLN A 21 -4.15 -39.30 8.31
N ILE A 22 -3.31 -39.09 7.28
CA ILE A 22 -2.00 -39.73 7.12
C ILE A 22 -0.94 -39.14 8.08
N ALA A 23 -1.12 -37.91 8.55
CA ALA A 23 -0.18 -37.25 9.48
C ALA A 23 -0.33 -37.69 10.96
N THR A 24 -1.32 -38.54 11.27
CA THR A 24 -1.62 -38.99 12.65
C THR A 24 -1.12 -40.39 12.99
N GLU A 25 -0.57 -41.15 12.05
CA GLU A 25 -0.04 -42.49 12.27
C GLU A 25 1.44 -42.56 11.89
N GLY A 26 2.31 -42.10 12.79
CA GLY A 26 3.75 -42.06 12.49
C GLY A 26 4.64 -41.58 13.62
N SER A 27 4.40 -42.01 14.86
CA SER A 27 5.31 -41.74 15.99
C SER A 27 6.03 -43.03 16.42
N ILE A 28 7.22 -43.24 15.86
CA ILE A 28 8.19 -44.25 16.33
C ILE A 28 8.93 -43.67 17.54
N GLN A 29 8.87 -44.39 18.67
CA GLN A 29 9.61 -44.08 19.90
C GLN A 29 11.10 -44.38 19.71
N ILE A 30 11.96 -43.39 19.98
CA ILE A 30 13.37 -43.61 20.29
C ILE A 30 13.61 -43.17 21.73
N LYS A 31 13.86 -44.16 22.62
CA LYS A 31 14.40 -43.95 23.95
C LYS A 31 15.92 -43.89 23.86
N SER A 32 16.55 -42.84 24.36
CA SER A 32 17.97 -42.86 24.72
C SER A 32 18.21 -42.08 26.01
N ASN A 33 18.77 -42.80 26.99
CA ASN A 33 19.29 -42.33 28.26
C ASN A 33 20.26 -41.15 28.11
N MET A 34 20.07 -40.10 28.91
CA MET A 34 21.18 -39.34 29.48
C MET A 34 20.83 -38.92 30.92
N ASN A 35 21.36 -39.69 31.87
CA ASN A 35 21.49 -39.30 33.25
C ASN A 35 22.68 -38.34 33.40
N GLY A 36 22.47 -37.24 34.13
CA GLY A 36 23.54 -36.44 34.72
C GLY A 36 23.91 -35.17 33.96
N LEU A 37 23.10 -34.11 34.12
CA LEU A 37 23.53 -32.70 34.04
C LEU A 37 22.50 -31.83 34.79
N LYS A 38 22.95 -31.11 35.82
CA LYS A 38 22.10 -30.22 36.64
C LYS A 38 21.49 -29.11 35.76
N PRO A 39 20.19 -28.78 35.90
CA PRO A 39 19.59 -27.73 35.10
C PRO A 39 20.15 -26.35 35.51
N PHE A 40 20.74 -25.64 34.55
CA PHE A 40 21.03 -24.22 34.66
C PHE A 40 19.69 -23.47 34.71
N LEU A 41 19.25 -23.11 35.92
CA LEU A 41 18.11 -22.22 36.14
C LEU A 41 18.46 -20.84 35.59
N LYS A 42 17.82 -20.45 34.47
CA LYS A 42 17.82 -19.04 34.06
C LYS A 42 17.09 -18.22 35.13
N PRO A 43 17.67 -17.13 35.66
CA PRO A 43 17.02 -16.33 36.68
C PRO A 43 15.72 -15.73 36.14
N LYS A 44 14.65 -15.80 36.95
CA LYS A 44 13.41 -15.04 36.74
C LYS A 44 13.78 -13.56 36.69
N TYR A 45 13.51 -12.93 35.54
CA TYR A 45 13.60 -11.49 35.39
C TYR A 45 12.46 -10.82 36.17
N ASP A 46 12.78 -10.37 37.38
CA ASP A 46 12.06 -9.31 38.09
C ASP A 46 12.40 -7.98 37.40
N GLY A 47 11.40 -7.40 36.74
CA GLY A 47 11.49 -6.11 36.06
C GLY A 47 10.71 -5.01 36.77
N ARG A 48 10.77 -4.91 38.10
CA ARG A 48 10.32 -3.72 38.85
C ARG A 48 11.53 -2.89 39.32
N SER A 49 12.27 -2.30 38.38
CA SER A 49 13.15 -1.16 38.66
C SER A 49 13.69 -0.57 37.36
N LYS A 50 13.18 0.62 37.01
CA LYS A 50 13.81 1.73 36.26
C LYS A 50 12.70 2.57 35.60
N LYS A 51 12.04 3.34 36.45
CA LYS A 51 11.28 4.55 36.08
C LYS A 51 12.24 5.42 35.27
N ARG A 52 12.03 5.54 33.96
CA ARG A 52 12.80 6.47 33.12
C ARG A 52 12.49 7.89 33.58
N GLN A 53 13.52 8.59 34.05
CA GLN A 53 13.53 10.00 34.42
C GLN A 53 13.03 10.87 33.27
N TRP A 54 11.74 11.20 33.29
CA TRP A 54 11.14 12.34 32.59
C TRP A 54 10.24 13.18 33.51
N GLU A 55 10.20 12.86 34.81
CA GLU A 55 9.41 13.58 35.83
C GLU A 55 10.21 14.63 36.64
N GLU A 56 11.52 14.78 36.42
CA GLU A 56 12.39 15.70 37.18
C GLU A 56 12.85 16.93 36.38
N ARG A 57 12.04 17.41 35.42
CA ARG A 57 12.26 18.71 34.74
C ARG A 57 11.07 19.65 34.86
N ARG A 58 10.42 19.67 36.02
CA ARG A 58 9.40 20.68 36.39
C ARG A 58 9.64 21.37 37.74
N PHE A 59 10.83 21.26 38.29
CA PHE A 59 11.26 22.08 39.42
C PHE A 59 12.61 22.70 39.06
N ASP A 60 12.56 23.75 38.25
CA ASP A 60 13.62 24.74 38.24
C ASP A 60 12.95 26.09 38.52
N LYS A 61 12.87 26.41 39.81
CA LYS A 61 12.57 27.75 40.30
C LYS A 61 13.79 28.58 39.94
N GLY A 62 13.71 29.30 38.83
CA GLY A 62 14.59 30.43 38.60
C GLY A 62 14.29 31.49 39.65
N GLU A 63 15.18 31.62 40.63
CA GLU A 63 15.26 32.76 41.53
C GLU A 63 15.49 34.03 40.69
N SER A 64 14.67 35.04 40.93
CA SER A 64 14.92 36.40 40.47
C SER A 64 14.56 37.35 41.60
N ILE A 65 15.57 38.12 41.98
CA ILE A 65 15.65 39.00 43.13
C ILE A 65 14.72 40.22 42.97
N GLY A 66 13.93 40.49 44.01
CA GLY A 66 13.50 41.80 44.51
C GLY A 66 12.96 42.86 43.54
N SER A 67 11.65 43.14 43.61
CA SER A 67 11.13 44.44 44.05
C SER A 67 9.59 44.45 44.08
N ASP A 68 9.06 44.80 45.25
CA ASP A 68 7.65 45.11 45.47
C ASP A 68 7.22 46.33 44.66
N GLN A 69 6.42 46.13 43.61
CA GLN A 69 5.54 47.17 43.08
C GLN A 69 4.20 46.57 42.64
N LYS A 70 3.15 46.84 43.43
CA LYS A 70 1.75 46.62 43.05
C LYS A 70 1.43 47.43 41.79
N LYS A 71 1.04 46.74 40.71
CA LYS A 71 0.36 47.35 39.54
C LYS A 71 -1.07 46.79 39.40
N PRO A 72 -2.00 47.61 38.90
CA PRO A 72 -3.43 47.52 39.21
C PRO A 72 -4.15 46.40 38.46
N LYS A 73 -5.26 45.93 39.05
CA LYS A 73 -6.23 45.02 38.42
C LYS A 73 -6.77 45.66 37.14
N ILE A 74 -6.49 45.05 36.01
CA ILE A 74 -7.17 45.33 34.74
C ILE A 74 -8.47 44.52 34.73
N ASN A 75 -9.56 45.20 34.40
CA ASN A 75 -10.93 44.72 34.46
C ASN A 75 -11.15 43.38 33.76
N GLU A 76 -11.86 42.50 34.45
CA GLU A 76 -12.49 41.29 33.92
C GLU A 76 -13.48 41.69 32.82
N ALA A 77 -13.03 41.65 31.56
CA ALA A 77 -13.95 41.54 30.45
C ALA A 77 -14.54 40.13 30.49
N GLN A 78 -15.87 40.08 30.57
CA GLN A 78 -16.68 38.87 30.59
C GLN A 78 -16.30 37.95 29.42
N THR A 79 -15.52 36.91 29.70
CA THR A 79 -15.39 35.78 28.79
C THR A 79 -16.73 35.05 28.83
N GLU A 80 -17.42 35.00 27.68
CA GLU A 80 -18.62 34.17 27.53
C GLU A 80 -18.33 32.75 28.05
N PRO A 81 -19.27 32.10 28.73
CA PRO A 81 -19.08 30.73 29.19
C PRO A 81 -18.86 29.84 27.97
N GLU A 82 -17.63 29.39 27.74
CA GLU A 82 -17.32 28.34 26.78
C GLU A 82 -18.28 27.18 27.03
N GLN A 83 -19.07 26.84 26.02
CA GLN A 83 -20.01 25.73 26.11
C GLN A 83 -19.29 24.49 26.61
N PRO A 84 -19.89 23.71 27.53
CA PRO A 84 -19.24 22.53 28.08
C PRO A 84 -18.94 21.56 26.94
N VAL A 85 -17.66 21.43 26.58
CA VAL A 85 -17.21 20.50 25.54
C VAL A 85 -17.58 19.10 25.99
N GLU A 86 -18.63 18.55 25.38
CA GLU A 86 -19.10 17.20 25.68
C GLU A 86 -17.94 16.23 25.41
N LYS A 87 -17.42 15.62 26.48
CA LYS A 87 -16.28 14.71 26.40
C LYS A 87 -16.75 13.38 25.81
N ILE A 88 -16.85 13.30 24.49
CA ILE A 88 -17.16 12.07 23.76
C ILE A 88 -16.05 11.06 24.02
N LYS A 89 -16.43 9.92 24.60
CA LYS A 89 -15.53 8.81 24.89
C LYS A 89 -15.08 8.15 23.60
N ARG A 90 -13.77 8.14 23.36
CA ARG A 90 -13.16 7.54 22.16
C ARG A 90 -12.46 6.22 22.44
N ARG A 91 -12.55 5.29 21.48
CA ARG A 91 -11.90 3.97 21.48
C ARG A 91 -11.06 3.78 20.23
N LYS A 92 -10.09 2.87 20.30
CA LYS A 92 -9.21 2.54 19.19
C LYS A 92 -9.91 1.50 18.31
N PHE A 93 -9.97 1.77 17.02
CA PHE A 93 -10.55 0.89 16.02
C PHE A 93 -9.54 0.60 14.91
N ALA A 94 -9.70 -0.56 14.27
CA ALA A 94 -9.15 -0.87 12.96
C ALA A 94 -10.28 -0.80 11.94
N LEU A 95 -10.11 -0.06 10.85
CA LEU A 95 -11.08 0.05 9.75
C LEU A 95 -10.49 -0.67 8.54
N LEU A 96 -11.34 -1.47 7.88
CA LEU A 96 -11.09 -2.04 6.57
C LEU A 96 -11.68 -1.12 5.50
N MET A 97 -10.88 -0.73 4.53
CA MET A 97 -11.31 0.12 3.42
C MET A 97 -10.70 -0.30 2.09
N GLY A 98 -11.41 -0.03 1.01
CA GLY A 98 -10.96 -0.20 -0.37
C GLY A 98 -11.04 1.12 -1.14
N TYR A 99 -10.20 1.26 -2.16
CA TYR A 99 -10.20 2.40 -3.05
C TYR A 99 -9.58 2.10 -4.42
N SER A 100 -10.11 2.77 -5.45
CA SER A 100 -9.38 2.96 -6.71
C SER A 100 -8.44 4.15 -6.56
N GLY A 101 -7.14 3.92 -6.80
CA GLY A 101 -6.09 4.92 -6.67
C GLY A 101 -6.01 5.91 -7.83
N VAL A 102 -6.81 5.71 -8.89
CA VAL A 102 -6.83 6.59 -10.06
C VAL A 102 -7.25 8.00 -9.67
N ASN A 103 -6.51 8.99 -10.16
CA ASN A 103 -6.63 10.42 -9.86
C ASN A 103 -6.26 10.82 -8.41
N TYR A 104 -5.63 9.91 -7.65
CA TYR A 104 -5.09 10.20 -6.32
C TYR A 104 -3.57 10.15 -6.29
N PHE A 105 -2.97 11.06 -5.51
CA PHE A 105 -1.53 11.13 -5.26
C PHE A 105 -1.08 10.18 -4.14
N GLY A 106 -1.73 9.01 -4.08
CA GLY A 106 -1.46 7.94 -3.11
C GLY A 106 -2.29 8.03 -1.83
N MET A 107 -1.94 7.16 -0.87
CA MET A 107 -2.69 7.05 0.40
C MET A 107 -2.47 8.25 1.32
N GLN A 108 -1.21 8.62 1.56
CA GLN A 108 -0.83 9.51 2.65
C GLN A 108 -1.17 10.97 2.34
N ARG A 109 -1.80 11.69 3.27
CA ARG A 109 -2.02 13.15 3.17
C ARG A 109 -0.72 13.90 2.95
N ASN A 110 -0.67 14.67 1.87
CA ASN A 110 0.36 15.67 1.58
C ASN A 110 -0.34 17.01 1.27
N PRO A 111 0.27 18.16 1.62
CA PRO A 111 -0.30 19.47 1.29
C PRO A 111 -0.62 19.62 -0.20
N LEU A 112 -1.69 20.35 -0.51
CA LEU A 112 -2.09 20.74 -1.88
C LEU A 112 -2.36 19.59 -2.87
N THR A 113 -2.52 18.35 -2.38
CA THR A 113 -2.76 17.19 -3.25
C THR A 113 -3.97 16.39 -2.78
N GLN A 114 -4.68 15.80 -3.73
CA GLN A 114 -5.78 14.91 -3.43
C GLN A 114 -5.24 13.52 -3.10
N THR A 115 -5.53 13.03 -1.89
CA THR A 115 -5.08 11.74 -1.38
C THR A 115 -6.24 10.99 -0.72
N ILE A 116 -6.10 9.67 -0.60
CA ILE A 116 -7.15 8.84 0.00
C ILE A 116 -7.42 9.25 1.45
N GLU A 117 -6.36 9.58 2.20
CA GLU A 117 -6.50 10.07 3.58
C GLU A 117 -7.22 11.40 3.67
N GLU A 118 -7.01 12.32 2.72
CA GLU A 118 -7.71 13.60 2.72
C GLU A 118 -9.23 13.40 2.63
N ASP A 119 -9.69 12.56 1.69
CA ASP A 119 -11.12 12.27 1.53
C ASP A 119 -11.69 11.49 2.71
N LEU A 120 -10.92 10.54 3.27
CA LEU A 120 -11.31 9.85 4.50
C LEU A 120 -11.46 10.83 5.68
N PHE A 121 -10.54 11.77 5.86
CA PHE A 121 -10.60 12.72 6.96
C PHE A 121 -11.72 13.74 6.77
N LYS A 122 -11.95 14.21 5.54
CA LYS A 122 -13.10 15.07 5.21
C LYS A 122 -14.41 14.36 5.51
N ALA A 123 -14.56 13.10 5.11
CA ALA A 123 -15.76 12.31 5.37
C ALA A 123 -15.98 12.08 6.87
N LEU A 124 -14.93 11.73 7.62
CA LEU A 124 -15.01 11.56 9.08
C LEU A 124 -15.37 12.87 9.81
N HIS A 125 -14.88 14.00 9.32
CA HIS A 125 -15.13 15.32 9.89
C HIS A 125 -16.57 15.78 9.61
N LYS A 126 -17.00 15.71 8.35
CA LYS A 126 -18.39 16.02 7.95
C LYS A 126 -19.42 15.14 8.64
N ALA A 127 -19.12 13.86 8.84
CA ALA A 127 -19.99 12.93 9.57
C ALA A 127 -19.98 13.13 11.10
N GLY A 128 -19.16 14.05 11.62
CA GLY A 128 -19.10 14.41 13.04
C GLY A 128 -18.31 13.44 13.93
N PHE A 129 -17.51 12.53 13.34
CA PHE A 129 -16.73 11.55 14.12
C PHE A 129 -15.35 12.07 14.55
N ILE A 130 -14.85 13.13 13.90
CA ILE A 130 -13.64 13.84 14.29
C ILE A 130 -13.91 15.34 14.36
N ASN A 131 -13.18 16.05 15.21
CA ASN A 131 -13.26 17.51 15.35
C ASN A 131 -12.15 18.20 14.55
N ASP A 132 -12.17 19.53 14.46
CA ASP A 132 -11.17 20.32 13.72
C ASP A 132 -9.74 20.04 14.18
N SER A 133 -9.55 19.85 15.49
CA SER A 133 -8.25 19.50 16.05
C SER A 133 -7.71 18.17 15.51
N CYS A 134 -8.56 17.16 15.36
CA CYS A 134 -8.17 15.87 14.77
C CYS A 134 -8.00 15.94 13.26
N TYR A 135 -8.81 16.75 12.57
CA TYR A 135 -8.72 16.96 11.13
C TYR A 135 -7.42 17.66 10.74
N ASN A 136 -7.05 18.72 11.46
CA ASN A 136 -5.83 19.47 11.23
C ASN A 136 -4.59 18.70 11.72
N GLN A 137 -4.69 18.04 12.87
CA GLN A 137 -3.59 17.27 13.46
C GLN A 137 -3.98 15.80 13.65
N VAL A 138 -3.66 15.00 12.64
CA VAL A 138 -3.99 13.57 12.51
C VAL A 138 -3.49 12.72 13.72
N GLN A 139 -2.42 13.16 14.37
CA GLN A 139 -1.83 12.54 15.56
C GLN A 139 -2.80 12.55 16.75
N ASN A 140 -3.72 13.52 16.83
CA ASN A 140 -4.68 13.65 17.94
C ASN A 140 -5.69 12.49 17.96
N MET A 141 -5.99 11.90 16.80
CA MET A 141 -6.76 10.66 16.68
C MET A 141 -5.90 9.39 16.58
N GLN A 142 -4.57 9.50 16.74
CA GLN A 142 -3.62 8.39 16.65
C GLN A 142 -3.78 7.57 15.35
N PHE A 143 -4.02 8.23 14.23
CA PHE A 143 -4.19 7.56 12.95
C PHE A 143 -2.90 6.85 12.51
N GLN A 144 -3.05 5.65 11.96
CA GLN A 144 -2.00 4.87 11.32
C GLN A 144 -2.58 4.10 10.14
N ARG A 145 -1.76 3.81 9.13
CA ARG A 145 -2.12 3.04 7.93
C ARG A 145 -1.21 1.82 7.79
N ALA A 146 -1.76 0.69 7.36
CA ALA A 146 -1.00 -0.56 7.24
C ALA A 146 -0.02 -0.54 6.06
N ALA A 147 -0.42 0.11 4.96
CA ALA A 147 0.39 0.32 3.77
C ALA A 147 0.29 1.77 3.29
N ARG A 148 1.41 2.33 2.84
CA ARG A 148 1.46 3.59 2.10
C ARG A 148 1.54 3.22 0.63
N THR A 149 0.45 3.39 -0.11
CA THR A 149 0.41 3.18 -1.55
C THR A 149 0.90 4.43 -2.28
N ASP A 150 1.59 4.22 -3.40
CA ASP A 150 2.11 5.29 -4.27
C ASP A 150 0.98 5.93 -5.10
N LYS A 151 1.28 7.00 -5.85
CA LYS A 151 0.35 7.64 -6.80
C LYS A 151 -0.26 6.60 -7.76
N GLY A 152 -1.58 6.64 -7.93
CA GLY A 152 -2.30 5.73 -8.83
C GLY A 152 -2.53 4.31 -8.30
N VAL A 153 -1.88 3.88 -7.22
CA VAL A 153 -1.95 2.50 -6.71
C VAL A 153 -3.25 2.29 -5.92
N SER A 154 -4.00 1.25 -6.30
CA SER A 154 -5.29 0.90 -5.69
C SER A 154 -5.12 -0.02 -4.47
N ALA A 155 -6.18 -0.16 -3.66
CA ALA A 155 -6.22 -1.11 -2.56
C ALA A 155 -7.60 -1.71 -2.39
N VAL A 156 -7.66 -3.03 -2.21
CA VAL A 156 -8.90 -3.77 -1.97
C VAL A 156 -9.17 -3.88 -0.46
N ARG A 157 -8.12 -4.16 0.33
CA ARG A 157 -8.20 -4.35 1.79
C ARG A 157 -7.13 -3.55 2.54
N GLN A 158 -7.14 -2.23 2.38
CA GLN A 158 -6.33 -1.35 3.23
C GLN A 158 -6.87 -1.37 4.65
N VAL A 159 -5.97 -1.42 5.64
CA VAL A 159 -6.34 -1.33 7.05
C VAL A 159 -5.74 -0.07 7.69
N VAL A 160 -6.60 0.76 8.26
CA VAL A 160 -6.20 1.94 9.02
C VAL A 160 -6.60 1.76 10.49
N SER A 161 -5.93 2.46 11.39
CA SER A 161 -6.28 2.43 12.81
C SER A 161 -6.25 3.81 13.43
N LEU A 162 -7.30 4.16 14.17
CA LEU A 162 -7.53 5.50 14.71
C LEU A 162 -8.49 5.46 15.90
N LYS A 163 -8.58 6.57 16.63
CA LYS A 163 -9.50 6.75 17.76
C LYS A 163 -10.78 7.44 17.32
N LEU A 164 -11.90 6.73 17.47
CA LEU A 164 -13.24 7.20 17.10
C LEU A 164 -14.20 7.09 18.29
N PRO A 165 -15.31 7.84 18.29
CA PRO A 165 -16.42 7.65 19.23
C PRO A 165 -16.96 6.21 19.27
N GLU A 166 -17.56 5.77 20.38
CA GLU A 166 -18.16 4.42 20.48
C GLU A 166 -19.39 4.25 19.56
N ASN A 167 -20.09 5.34 19.22
CA ASN A 167 -21.22 5.37 18.28
C ASN A 167 -20.80 5.57 16.82
N PHE A 168 -19.58 5.16 16.45
CA PHE A 168 -19.09 5.25 15.07
C PHE A 168 -20.03 4.48 14.11
N ASP A 169 -20.34 5.10 12.97
CA ASP A 169 -21.25 4.54 11.97
C ASP A 169 -20.64 4.67 10.56
N ILE A 170 -20.39 3.52 9.94
CA ILE A 170 -19.83 3.41 8.60
C ILE A 170 -20.74 4.07 7.55
N VAL A 171 -22.06 3.96 7.70
CA VAL A 171 -23.03 4.43 6.69
C VAL A 171 -22.91 5.94 6.51
N LYS A 172 -22.78 6.68 7.62
CA LYS A 172 -22.59 8.14 7.60
C LYS A 172 -21.28 8.53 6.93
N VAL A 173 -20.18 7.83 7.22
CA VAL A 173 -18.89 8.10 6.57
C VAL A 173 -18.95 7.80 5.08
N ASN A 174 -19.51 6.65 4.72
CA ASN A 174 -19.61 6.22 3.33
C ASN A 174 -20.49 7.13 2.46
N LYS A 175 -21.49 7.80 3.05
CA LYS A 175 -22.30 8.82 2.36
C LYS A 175 -21.48 10.05 1.96
N GLU A 176 -20.44 10.39 2.72
CA GLU A 176 -19.57 11.54 2.46
C GLU A 176 -18.34 11.18 1.61
N LEU A 177 -18.12 9.88 1.35
CA LEU A 177 -17.03 9.39 0.50
C LEU A 177 -17.47 9.25 -0.96
N PRO A 178 -16.57 9.52 -1.93
CA PRO A 178 -16.83 9.20 -3.33
C PRO A 178 -17.00 7.69 -3.51
N GLU A 179 -17.73 7.27 -4.55
CA GLU A 179 -18.04 5.85 -4.76
C GLU A 179 -16.81 4.94 -4.86
N GLN A 180 -15.71 5.46 -5.39
CA GLN A 180 -14.45 4.76 -5.55
C GLN A 180 -13.62 4.64 -4.26
N ILE A 181 -14.13 5.09 -3.11
CA ILE A 181 -13.55 4.87 -1.78
C ILE A 181 -14.64 4.35 -0.85
N ARG A 182 -14.40 3.20 -0.23
CA ARG A 182 -15.40 2.56 0.62
C ARG A 182 -14.78 2.02 1.91
N VAL A 183 -15.41 2.31 3.05
CA VAL A 183 -15.12 1.64 4.32
C VAL A 183 -16.09 0.46 4.44
N PHE A 184 -15.57 -0.76 4.54
CA PHE A 184 -16.38 -1.99 4.55
C PHE A 184 -16.76 -2.40 5.97
N SER A 185 -15.80 -2.37 6.89
CA SER A 185 -15.99 -2.85 8.26
C SER A 185 -15.04 -2.14 9.22
N TYR A 186 -15.32 -2.23 10.53
CA TYR A 186 -14.41 -1.84 11.58
C TYR A 186 -14.47 -2.80 12.76
N LYS A 187 -13.35 -2.95 13.47
CA LYS A 187 -13.24 -3.77 14.68
C LYS A 187 -12.58 -2.99 15.80
N ARG A 188 -13.07 -3.19 17.03
CA ARG A 188 -12.46 -2.60 18.23
C ARG A 188 -11.18 -3.35 18.55
N VAL A 189 -10.12 -2.59 18.84
CA VAL A 189 -8.79 -3.13 19.10
C VAL A 189 -8.21 -2.59 20.40
N THR A 190 -7.07 -3.14 20.80
CA THR A 190 -6.35 -2.68 22.01
C THR A 190 -5.98 -1.19 21.87
N LYS A 191 -5.88 -0.48 23.00
CA LYS A 191 -5.49 0.95 23.02
C LYS A 191 -4.14 1.21 22.32
N GLY A 192 -3.22 0.25 22.39
CA GLY A 192 -1.89 0.31 21.79
C GLY A 192 -1.84 -0.18 20.35
N PHE A 193 -2.96 -0.57 19.74
CA PHE A 193 -2.95 -1.14 18.41
C PHE A 193 -2.43 -0.16 17.37
N ASN A 194 -1.54 -0.64 16.49
CA ASN A 194 -1.04 0.10 15.35
C ASN A 194 -1.08 -0.80 14.11
N SER A 195 -1.94 -0.42 13.15
CA SER A 195 -2.15 -1.15 11.90
C SER A 195 -0.87 -1.36 11.10
N LYS A 196 0.11 -0.46 11.16
CA LYS A 196 1.39 -0.57 10.45
C LYS A 196 2.31 -1.62 11.07
N SER A 197 2.55 -1.49 12.39
CA SER A 197 3.60 -2.25 13.07
C SER A 197 3.17 -3.65 13.51
N GLN A 198 1.86 -3.89 13.66
CA GLN A 198 1.33 -5.21 14.02
C GLN A 198 0.87 -6.03 12.83
N CYS A 199 0.95 -5.48 11.61
CA CYS A 199 0.76 -6.23 10.39
C CYS A 199 1.91 -7.25 10.20
N SER A 200 1.57 -8.52 9.97
CA SER A 200 2.52 -9.62 9.75
C SER A 200 3.04 -9.71 8.32
N GLY A 201 2.25 -9.26 7.34
CA GLY A 201 2.58 -9.36 5.92
C GLY A 201 1.57 -8.60 5.07
N ARG A 202 1.92 -8.36 3.81
CA ARG A 202 1.01 -7.78 2.82
C ARG A 202 1.01 -8.66 1.57
N THR A 203 -0.17 -8.83 1.00
CA THR A 203 -0.32 -9.43 -0.33
C THR A 203 -0.68 -8.33 -1.32
N TYR A 204 0.12 -8.23 -2.37
CA TYR A 204 -0.19 -7.38 -3.52
C TYR A 204 -0.46 -8.26 -4.73
N ILE A 205 -1.29 -7.74 -5.62
CA ILE A 205 -1.43 -8.25 -6.97
C ILE A 205 -0.93 -7.20 -7.95
N TYR A 206 -0.38 -7.65 -9.07
CA TYR A 206 -0.02 -6.82 -10.20
C TYR A 206 -0.71 -7.38 -11.44
N MET A 207 -1.72 -6.69 -11.94
CA MET A 207 -2.44 -7.05 -13.15
C MET A 207 -1.77 -6.42 -14.36
N LEU A 208 -1.56 -7.19 -15.43
CA LEU A 208 -0.94 -6.69 -16.65
C LEU A 208 -1.46 -7.44 -17.89
N PRO A 209 -1.42 -6.83 -19.09
CA PRO A 209 -1.70 -7.54 -20.33
C PRO A 209 -0.57 -8.55 -20.61
N THR A 210 -0.92 -9.77 -21.04
CA THR A 210 0.06 -10.87 -21.19
C THR A 210 1.07 -10.63 -22.30
N VAL A 211 0.79 -9.73 -23.25
CA VAL A 211 1.75 -9.25 -24.27
C VAL A 211 3.05 -8.73 -23.65
N ALA A 212 3.04 -8.31 -22.38
CA ALA A 212 4.26 -7.94 -21.66
C ALA A 212 5.27 -9.10 -21.55
N PHE A 213 4.81 -10.34 -21.61
CA PHE A 213 5.62 -11.56 -21.62
C PHE A 213 6.04 -12.02 -23.03
N ALA A 214 5.64 -11.32 -24.09
CA ALA A 214 6.04 -11.66 -25.46
C ALA A 214 7.56 -11.53 -25.66
N ASP A 215 8.14 -12.34 -26.55
CA ASP A 215 9.57 -12.24 -26.89
C ASP A 215 9.88 -10.84 -27.45
N HIS A 216 11.01 -10.23 -27.07
CA HIS A 216 11.36 -8.89 -27.55
C HIS A 216 11.48 -8.80 -29.08
N ASN A 217 11.92 -9.88 -29.74
CA ASN A 217 12.13 -9.92 -31.18
C ASN A 217 10.84 -10.11 -32.00
N LYS A 218 9.68 -10.24 -31.34
CA LYS A 218 8.38 -10.42 -32.01
C LYS A 218 7.52 -9.19 -31.76
N GLU A 219 7.20 -8.49 -32.83
CA GLU A 219 6.20 -7.43 -32.77
C GLU A 219 4.81 -8.08 -32.81
N VAL A 220 4.08 -7.99 -31.69
CA VAL A 220 2.76 -8.61 -31.54
C VAL A 220 1.83 -7.59 -30.90
N GLN A 221 0.61 -7.46 -31.45
CA GLN A 221 -0.44 -6.65 -30.85
C GLN A 221 -0.99 -7.34 -29.60
N GLN A 222 -1.45 -6.55 -28.63
CA GLN A 222 -1.95 -7.09 -27.35
C GLN A 222 -3.19 -7.98 -27.53
N GLU A 223 -3.99 -7.71 -28.57
CA GLU A 223 -5.20 -8.46 -28.90
C GLU A 223 -4.89 -9.86 -29.48
N ASP A 224 -3.71 -10.03 -30.06
CA ASP A 224 -3.29 -11.25 -30.76
C ASP A 224 -2.40 -12.16 -29.90
N PHE A 225 -1.76 -11.63 -28.87
CA PHE A 225 -0.87 -12.41 -28.01
C PHE A 225 -1.65 -13.25 -26.99
N ARG A 226 -1.31 -14.53 -26.86
CA ARG A 226 -1.81 -15.42 -25.80
C ARG A 226 -0.64 -16.09 -25.08
N LEU A 227 -0.74 -16.16 -23.75
CA LEU A 227 0.25 -16.77 -22.89
C LEU A 227 0.04 -18.27 -22.84
N ASP A 228 0.96 -19.02 -23.46
CA ASP A 228 0.98 -20.46 -23.38
C ASP A 228 1.43 -20.98 -22.00
N GLU A 229 1.14 -22.26 -21.74
CA GLU A 229 1.42 -22.92 -20.47
C GLU A 229 2.92 -23.07 -20.20
N GLU A 230 3.73 -23.30 -21.24
CA GLU A 230 5.18 -23.44 -21.12
C GLU A 230 5.81 -22.14 -20.60
N ARG A 231 5.43 -21.01 -21.19
CA ARG A 231 5.89 -19.68 -20.80
C ARG A 231 5.36 -19.29 -19.42
N LEU A 232 4.10 -19.62 -19.09
CA LEU A 232 3.56 -19.43 -17.74
C LEU A 232 4.35 -20.21 -16.69
N ASN A 233 4.73 -21.46 -16.98
CA ASN A 233 5.57 -22.28 -16.11
C ASN A 233 6.97 -21.65 -15.95
N ARG A 234 7.59 -21.21 -17.05
CA ARG A 234 8.88 -20.48 -17.00
C ARG A 234 8.80 -19.21 -16.13
N ILE A 235 7.74 -18.42 -16.27
CA ILE A 235 7.51 -17.23 -15.43
C ILE A 235 7.45 -17.64 -13.96
N ASN A 236 6.68 -18.67 -13.63
CA ASN A 236 6.57 -19.15 -12.25
C ASN A 236 7.89 -19.71 -11.68
N GLU A 237 8.73 -20.34 -12.49
CA GLU A 237 10.09 -20.72 -12.07
C GLU A 237 10.97 -19.50 -11.78
N LEU A 238 10.94 -18.49 -12.66
CA LEU A 238 11.69 -17.24 -12.44
C LEU A 238 11.24 -16.50 -11.18
N LEU A 239 9.93 -16.51 -10.89
CA LEU A 239 9.38 -15.86 -9.69
C LEU A 239 9.90 -16.49 -8.38
N LYS A 240 10.30 -17.77 -8.38
CA LYS A 240 10.88 -18.43 -7.20
C LYS A 240 12.20 -17.79 -6.76
N HIS A 241 12.94 -17.16 -7.67
CA HIS A 241 14.18 -16.45 -7.33
C HIS A 241 13.97 -15.29 -6.35
N PHE A 242 12.76 -14.76 -6.21
CA PHE A 242 12.46 -13.72 -5.23
C PHE A 242 12.13 -14.27 -3.84
N ILE A 243 11.74 -15.55 -3.73
CA ILE A 243 11.24 -16.14 -2.49
C ILE A 243 12.38 -16.28 -1.46
N GLY A 244 12.04 -16.10 -0.19
CA GLY A 244 12.98 -16.18 0.92
C GLY A 244 13.47 -14.82 1.40
N THR A 245 14.48 -14.84 2.28
CA THR A 245 15.10 -13.61 2.79
C THR A 245 16.28 -13.24 1.91
N LYS A 246 16.16 -12.14 1.17
CA LYS A 246 17.21 -11.66 0.26
C LYS A 246 17.51 -10.18 0.48
N ASN A 247 18.61 -9.71 -0.08
CA ASN A 247 18.98 -8.31 -0.06
C ASN A 247 18.34 -7.57 -1.25
N TYR A 248 17.37 -6.70 -0.97
CA TYR A 248 16.59 -6.00 -2.00
C TYR A 248 17.09 -4.58 -2.28
N HIS A 249 18.37 -4.27 -2.00
CA HIS A 249 18.90 -2.91 -2.15
C HIS A 249 18.86 -2.36 -3.58
N ASN A 250 18.91 -3.21 -4.62
CA ASN A 250 18.73 -2.83 -6.03
C ASN A 250 17.26 -2.56 -6.40
N TYR A 251 16.33 -3.10 -5.61
CA TYR A 251 14.89 -2.98 -5.80
C TYR A 251 14.28 -1.75 -5.14
N THR A 252 15.09 -0.80 -4.69
CA THR A 252 14.62 0.47 -4.13
C THR A 252 15.65 1.55 -4.38
N SER A 253 15.22 2.80 -4.35
CA SER A 253 16.14 3.95 -4.41
C SER A 253 16.80 4.16 -3.04
N LYS A 254 17.98 4.81 -3.03
CA LYS A 254 18.67 5.34 -1.83
C LYS A 254 19.01 4.28 -0.77
N LYS A 255 19.18 3.00 -1.15
CA LYS A 255 19.67 1.93 -0.28
C LYS A 255 21.03 1.39 -0.71
N LYS A 256 21.95 1.34 0.26
CA LYS A 256 23.27 0.74 0.10
C LYS A 256 23.17 -0.79 0.24
N PRO A 257 24.06 -1.56 -0.42
CA PRO A 257 24.05 -3.02 -0.32
C PRO A 257 24.22 -3.54 1.12
N ASN A 258 24.99 -2.84 1.95
CA ASN A 258 25.25 -3.24 3.33
C ASN A 258 24.16 -2.82 4.33
N ASP A 259 23.12 -2.08 3.90
CA ASP A 259 22.05 -1.63 4.80
C ASP A 259 21.18 -2.84 5.22
N PRO A 260 21.16 -3.24 6.51
CA PRO A 260 20.36 -4.37 6.96
C PRO A 260 18.85 -4.17 6.73
N SER A 261 18.40 -2.91 6.66
CA SER A 261 17.03 -2.56 6.33
C SER A 261 16.69 -2.74 4.86
N ALA A 262 17.62 -3.19 3.99
CA ALA A 262 17.32 -3.65 2.64
C ALA A 262 16.96 -5.15 2.58
N LYS A 263 17.21 -5.92 3.65
CA LYS A 263 16.81 -7.33 3.72
C LYS A 263 15.29 -7.45 3.84
N ARG A 264 14.66 -8.19 2.94
CA ARG A 264 13.22 -8.43 2.93
C ARG A 264 12.92 -9.90 2.75
N TYR A 265 11.78 -10.32 3.29
CA TYR A 265 11.30 -11.69 3.25
C TYR A 265 10.05 -11.78 2.39
N ILE A 266 10.15 -12.50 1.27
CA ILE A 266 9.05 -12.85 0.39
C ILE A 266 8.63 -14.28 0.69
N MET A 267 7.34 -14.46 0.98
CA MET A 267 6.75 -15.74 1.35
C MET A 267 6.28 -16.52 0.12
N SER A 268 5.68 -15.83 -0.85
CA SER A 268 5.30 -16.41 -2.14
C SER A 268 5.26 -15.34 -3.23
N PHE A 269 5.52 -15.75 -4.47
CA PHE A 269 5.33 -14.92 -5.65
C PHE A 269 4.97 -15.83 -6.83
N VAL A 270 3.77 -15.66 -7.39
CA VAL A 270 3.23 -16.55 -8.43
C VAL A 270 2.50 -15.74 -9.51
N CYS A 271 2.46 -16.27 -10.73
CA CYS A 271 1.61 -15.81 -11.82
C CYS A 271 0.40 -16.74 -11.92
N GLU A 272 -0.79 -16.17 -11.79
CA GLU A 272 -2.07 -16.89 -11.94
C GLU A 272 -2.37 -17.19 -13.42
N ALA A 273 -3.31 -18.09 -13.67
CA ALA A 273 -3.76 -18.41 -15.02
C ALA A 273 -4.32 -17.15 -15.72
N PRO A 274 -4.02 -16.95 -17.01
CA PRO A 274 -4.48 -15.78 -17.74
C PRO A 274 -6.00 -15.80 -17.96
N PHE A 275 -6.57 -14.64 -18.20
CA PHE A 275 -7.99 -14.47 -18.52
C PHE A 275 -8.17 -13.37 -19.57
N ILE A 276 -9.25 -13.45 -20.36
CA ILE A 276 -9.52 -12.51 -21.45
C ILE A 276 -10.58 -11.49 -21.03
N ARG A 277 -10.32 -10.21 -21.28
CA ARG A 277 -11.27 -9.08 -21.15
C ARG A 277 -11.07 -8.11 -22.30
N ASN A 278 -12.16 -7.68 -22.94
CA ASN A 278 -12.11 -6.75 -24.07
C ASN A 278 -11.11 -7.16 -25.18
N ASN A 279 -11.11 -8.45 -25.54
CA ASN A 279 -10.20 -9.08 -26.52
C ASN A 279 -8.70 -9.06 -26.17
N VAL A 280 -8.31 -8.52 -25.02
CA VAL A 280 -6.95 -8.54 -24.50
C VAL A 280 -6.85 -9.59 -23.39
N GLU A 281 -5.76 -10.35 -23.40
CA GLU A 281 -5.49 -11.32 -22.35
C GLU A 281 -4.66 -10.68 -21.23
N PHE A 282 -5.06 -10.90 -19.99
CA PHE A 282 -4.44 -10.39 -18.78
C PHE A 282 -3.97 -11.52 -17.89
N ALA A 283 -2.93 -11.27 -17.09
CA ALA A 283 -2.49 -12.15 -16.01
C ALA A 283 -2.30 -11.35 -14.71
N ILE A 284 -2.33 -12.08 -13.59
CA ILE A 284 -2.15 -11.53 -12.26
C ILE A 284 -0.90 -12.13 -11.63
N LEU A 285 0.06 -11.27 -11.30
CA LEU A 285 1.20 -11.62 -10.47
C LEU A 285 0.82 -11.36 -9.00
N LYS A 286 0.76 -12.40 -8.17
CA LYS A 286 0.42 -12.29 -6.73
C LYS A 286 1.67 -12.50 -5.88
N VAL A 287 2.05 -11.47 -5.11
CA VAL A 287 3.19 -11.49 -4.20
C VAL A 287 2.74 -11.34 -2.76
N HIS A 288 3.20 -12.24 -1.88
CA HIS A 288 3.03 -12.15 -0.44
C HIS A 288 4.39 -11.97 0.21
N GLY A 289 4.57 -10.86 0.92
CA GLY A 289 5.81 -10.57 1.65
C GLY A 289 5.54 -9.95 3.02
N GLN A 290 6.52 -10.05 3.91
CA GLN A 290 6.42 -9.50 5.26
C GLN A 290 6.32 -7.96 5.25
N SER A 291 7.15 -7.33 4.42
CA SER A 291 7.17 -5.90 4.19
C SER A 291 7.80 -5.59 2.84
N PHE A 292 7.51 -4.42 2.29
CA PHE A 292 8.04 -3.96 1.00
C PHE A 292 8.63 -2.56 1.14
N MET A 293 9.70 -2.29 0.41
CA MET A 293 10.28 -0.96 0.25
C MET A 293 9.60 -0.19 -0.88
N MET A 294 9.88 1.10 -0.96
CA MET A 294 9.43 1.96 -2.06
C MET A 294 9.86 1.35 -3.40
N HIS A 295 8.92 1.27 -4.35
CA HIS A 295 9.11 0.68 -5.68
C HIS A 295 9.49 -0.80 -5.76
N GLN A 296 9.66 -1.51 -4.64
CA GLN A 296 10.21 -2.87 -4.63
C GLN A 296 9.46 -3.83 -5.54
N ILE A 297 8.13 -3.90 -5.43
CA ILE A 297 7.32 -4.82 -6.23
C ILE A 297 7.41 -4.45 -7.72
N ARG A 298 7.34 -3.15 -8.05
CA ARG A 298 7.41 -2.66 -9.43
C ARG A 298 8.77 -2.95 -10.08
N LYS A 299 9.86 -2.88 -9.30
CA LYS A 299 11.20 -3.29 -9.75
C LYS A 299 11.34 -4.81 -9.88
N MET A 300 10.74 -5.59 -8.98
CA MET A 300 10.68 -7.05 -9.11
C MET A 300 9.96 -7.47 -10.38
N VAL A 301 8.79 -6.86 -10.66
CA VAL A 301 8.04 -7.08 -11.92
C VAL A 301 8.84 -6.60 -13.13
N GLY A 302 9.48 -5.43 -13.07
CA GLY A 302 10.28 -4.92 -14.18
C GLY A 302 11.42 -5.85 -14.58
N LEU A 303 12.18 -6.37 -13.61
CA LEU A 303 13.25 -7.34 -13.88
C LEU A 303 12.72 -8.67 -14.40
N LEU A 304 11.60 -9.16 -13.84
CA LEU A 304 10.94 -10.36 -14.37
C LEU A 304 10.59 -10.20 -15.85
N LEU A 305 9.96 -9.07 -16.22
CA LEU A 305 9.59 -8.80 -17.60
C LEU A 305 10.82 -8.72 -18.49
N ALA A 306 11.89 -8.04 -18.06
CA ALA A 306 13.15 -8.02 -18.79
C ALA A 306 13.70 -9.44 -19.08
N THR A 307 13.73 -10.31 -18.06
CA THR A 307 14.25 -11.67 -18.20
C THR A 307 13.37 -12.56 -19.08
N VAL A 308 12.04 -12.46 -18.93
CA VAL A 308 11.10 -13.25 -19.74
C VAL A 308 11.19 -12.87 -21.22
N ARG A 309 11.28 -11.56 -21.52
CA ARG A 309 11.37 -11.02 -22.89
C ARG A 309 12.74 -11.25 -23.54
N GLY A 310 13.75 -11.71 -22.79
CA GLY A 310 15.11 -11.93 -23.26
C GLY A 310 15.99 -10.67 -23.31
N LEU A 311 15.59 -9.59 -22.61
CA LEU A 311 16.36 -8.34 -22.50
C LEU A 311 17.39 -8.38 -21.34
N ALA A 312 17.18 -9.28 -20.37
CA ALA A 312 18.12 -9.56 -19.30
C ALA A 312 18.34 -11.08 -19.22
N THR A 313 19.55 -11.50 -18.86
CA THR A 313 19.84 -12.91 -18.57
C THR A 313 19.28 -13.29 -17.20
N GLU A 314 19.14 -14.60 -16.96
CA GLU A 314 18.78 -15.09 -15.63
C GLU A 314 19.87 -14.82 -14.59
N ASP A 315 21.14 -14.72 -15.01
CA ASP A 315 22.25 -14.33 -14.15
C ASP A 315 22.05 -12.93 -13.56
N ILE A 316 21.58 -11.95 -14.35
CA ILE A 316 21.26 -10.61 -13.84
C ILE A 316 20.18 -10.69 -12.74
N LEU A 317 19.18 -11.55 -12.90
CA LEU A 317 18.15 -11.78 -11.88
C LEU A 317 18.77 -12.35 -10.59
N GLN A 318 19.67 -13.32 -10.69
CA GLN A 318 20.34 -13.90 -9.53
C GLN A 318 21.31 -12.91 -8.86
N ASP A 319 22.06 -12.16 -9.67
CA ASP A 319 23.06 -11.18 -9.25
C ASP A 319 22.45 -9.92 -8.65
N SER A 320 21.19 -9.60 -9.00
CA SER A 320 20.45 -8.47 -8.44
C SER A 320 20.33 -8.46 -6.90
N PHE A 321 20.55 -9.60 -6.24
CA PHE A 321 20.54 -9.75 -4.78
C PHE A 321 21.94 -9.75 -4.14
N LYS A 322 23.01 -9.72 -4.94
CA LYS A 322 24.40 -9.66 -4.48
C LYS A 322 24.76 -8.22 -4.07
N PHE A 323 26.04 -7.86 -4.02
CA PHE A 323 26.47 -6.54 -3.54
C PHE A 323 26.54 -5.51 -4.66
N GLU A 324 26.71 -5.98 -5.88
CA GLU A 324 26.85 -5.22 -7.10
C GLU A 324 25.60 -4.36 -7.33
N LYS A 325 25.82 -3.12 -7.77
CA LYS A 325 24.73 -2.24 -8.16
C LYS A 325 24.29 -2.59 -9.57
N ILE A 326 22.99 -2.83 -9.71
CA ILE A 326 22.33 -3.11 -10.98
C ILE A 326 21.16 -2.15 -11.11
N ASN A 327 21.10 -1.43 -12.23
CA ASN A 327 19.95 -0.59 -12.53
C ASN A 327 18.76 -1.48 -12.89
N ILE A 328 17.76 -1.54 -12.01
CA ILE A 328 16.57 -2.38 -12.20
C ILE A 328 15.42 -1.55 -12.77
N PRO A 329 14.84 -1.95 -13.92
CA PRO A 329 13.71 -1.24 -14.52
C PRO A 329 12.49 -1.26 -13.59
N ARG A 330 11.75 -0.15 -13.54
CA ARG A 330 10.58 0.03 -12.68
C ARG A 330 9.31 -0.01 -13.53
N ALA A 331 8.52 -1.08 -13.40
CA ALA A 331 7.25 -1.23 -14.10
C ALA A 331 6.23 -0.12 -13.75
N PRO A 332 5.20 0.15 -14.57
CA PRO A 332 4.13 1.11 -14.27
C PRO A 332 3.41 0.83 -12.95
N GLY A 333 2.76 1.85 -12.38
CA GLY A 333 2.00 1.73 -11.12
C GLY A 333 0.57 1.23 -11.28
N LEU A 334 -0.02 1.38 -12.48
CA LEU A 334 -1.43 1.15 -12.78
C LEU A 334 -1.93 -0.23 -12.34
N GLY A 335 -1.18 -1.29 -12.69
CA GLY A 335 -1.55 -2.67 -12.38
C GLY A 335 -1.41 -3.07 -10.91
N LEU A 336 -0.74 -2.28 -10.06
CA LEU A 336 -0.42 -2.65 -8.69
C LEU A 336 -1.60 -2.38 -7.75
N VAL A 337 -2.01 -3.41 -7.01
CA VAL A 337 -3.12 -3.34 -6.05
C VAL A 337 -2.73 -4.01 -4.73
N LEU A 338 -3.00 -3.35 -3.61
CA LEU A 338 -2.93 -3.99 -2.29
C LEU A 338 -4.17 -4.89 -2.09
N GLU A 339 -3.98 -6.21 -2.16
CA GLU A 339 -5.07 -7.18 -2.05
C GLU A 339 -5.41 -7.51 -0.59
N PHE A 340 -4.39 -7.64 0.27
CA PHE A 340 -4.57 -8.11 1.64
C PHE A 340 -3.52 -7.56 2.61
N VAL A 341 -3.94 -7.28 3.85
CA VAL A 341 -3.07 -6.94 4.98
C VAL A 341 -3.24 -8.01 6.05
N HIS A 342 -2.18 -8.75 6.33
CA HIS A 342 -2.18 -9.88 7.26
C HIS A 342 -1.94 -9.43 8.69
N TYR A 343 -2.69 -10.00 9.63
CA TYR A 343 -2.63 -9.72 11.07
C TYR A 343 -2.54 -11.01 11.91
N ASP A 344 -2.02 -12.10 11.36
CA ASP A 344 -1.99 -13.44 12.00
C ASP A 344 -1.35 -13.39 13.37
N ARG A 345 -0.24 -12.65 13.51
CA ARG A 345 0.44 -12.47 14.80
C ARG A 345 -0.42 -11.75 15.83
N TYR A 346 -1.21 -10.76 15.39
CA TYR A 346 -2.17 -10.08 16.26
C TYR A 346 -3.31 -11.03 16.65
N ASN A 347 -3.89 -11.72 15.67
CA ASN A 347 -5.00 -12.66 15.86
C ASN A 347 -4.63 -13.80 16.81
N ASN A 348 -3.41 -14.34 16.70
CA ASN A 348 -2.92 -15.40 17.60
C ASN A 348 -2.66 -14.89 19.02
N ARG A 349 -2.28 -13.62 19.19
CA ARG A 349 -1.97 -13.05 20.50
C ARG A 349 -3.21 -12.57 21.26
N TYR A 350 -4.15 -11.91 20.57
CA TYR A 350 -5.28 -11.22 21.19
C TYR A 350 -6.63 -11.85 20.84
N GLY A 351 -6.73 -12.59 19.75
CA GLY A 351 -8.01 -13.11 19.26
C GLY A 351 -8.64 -14.22 20.08
N ALA A 352 -8.02 -14.64 21.19
CA ALA A 352 -8.53 -15.66 22.12
C ALA A 352 -8.67 -15.13 23.55
N ASP A 353 -8.46 -13.83 23.78
CA ASP A 353 -8.49 -13.24 25.13
C ASP A 353 -9.89 -12.89 25.64
N GLY A 354 -10.93 -13.10 24.82
CA GLY A 354 -12.33 -12.83 25.14
C GLY A 354 -12.71 -11.34 25.19
N MET A 355 -11.75 -10.43 24.96
CA MET A 355 -11.97 -8.98 24.99
C MET A 355 -11.74 -8.30 23.64
N HIS A 356 -10.86 -8.86 22.80
CA HIS A 356 -10.51 -8.31 21.50
C HIS A 356 -10.93 -9.23 20.38
N GLU A 357 -11.43 -8.63 19.31
CA GLU A 357 -11.82 -9.37 18.11
C GLU A 357 -10.58 -9.69 17.25
N LYS A 358 -10.64 -10.82 16.55
CA LYS A 358 -9.70 -11.12 15.48
C LYS A 358 -9.92 -10.13 14.32
N LEU A 359 -8.83 -9.66 13.73
CA LEU A 359 -8.84 -8.89 12.48
C LEU A 359 -8.93 -9.84 11.28
N THR A 360 -10.03 -10.58 11.23
CA THR A 360 -10.54 -11.23 10.02
C THR A 360 -11.65 -10.37 9.42
N TRP A 361 -12.01 -10.57 8.16
CA TRP A 361 -12.98 -9.71 7.46
C TRP A 361 -13.93 -10.53 6.59
N GLU A 362 -14.17 -11.79 6.98
CA GLU A 362 -14.97 -12.75 6.22
C GLU A 362 -16.41 -12.26 6.03
N GLU A 363 -16.92 -11.49 6.99
CA GLU A 363 -18.27 -10.93 6.98
C GLU A 363 -18.55 -9.94 5.83
N VAL A 364 -17.50 -9.34 5.24
CA VAL A 364 -17.60 -8.35 4.16
C VAL A 364 -16.90 -8.81 2.88
N GLU A 365 -16.55 -10.10 2.79
CA GLU A 365 -15.75 -10.63 1.68
C GLU A 365 -16.45 -10.46 0.32
N ASP A 366 -17.76 -10.69 0.26
CA ASP A 366 -18.56 -10.49 -0.96
C ASP A 366 -18.61 -9.01 -1.36
N GLU A 367 -18.78 -8.10 -0.39
CA GLU A 367 -18.79 -6.65 -0.65
C GLU A 367 -17.44 -6.17 -1.18
N VAL A 368 -16.35 -6.65 -0.58
CA VAL A 368 -14.98 -6.33 -1.00
C VAL A 368 -14.70 -6.85 -2.41
N ASN A 369 -15.11 -8.09 -2.72
CA ASN A 369 -14.92 -8.66 -4.06
C ASN A 369 -15.77 -7.92 -5.11
N ASN A 370 -17.02 -7.57 -4.78
CA ASN A 370 -17.85 -6.74 -5.65
C ASN A 370 -17.23 -5.37 -5.90
N PHE A 371 -16.66 -4.73 -4.88
CA PHE A 371 -15.96 -3.46 -5.03
C PHE A 371 -14.75 -3.57 -5.95
N LYS A 372 -13.94 -4.62 -5.79
CA LYS A 372 -12.77 -4.90 -6.64
C LYS A 372 -13.17 -5.05 -8.11
N GLU A 373 -14.18 -5.86 -8.39
CA GLU A 373 -14.70 -6.11 -9.75
C GLU A 373 -15.43 -4.90 -10.35
N LYS A 374 -15.96 -4.00 -9.52
CA LYS A 374 -16.70 -2.82 -10.00
C LYS A 374 -15.82 -1.58 -10.21
N TYR A 375 -14.87 -1.31 -9.31
CA TYR A 375 -14.15 -0.03 -9.28
C TYR A 375 -12.64 -0.13 -9.54
N ILE A 376 -12.01 -1.29 -9.31
CA ILE A 376 -10.55 -1.43 -9.45
C ILE A 376 -10.19 -2.11 -10.76
N PHE A 377 -10.67 -3.34 -10.99
CA PHE A 377 -10.29 -4.12 -12.17
C PHE A 377 -10.73 -3.48 -13.49
N PRO A 378 -11.98 -3.00 -13.65
CA PRO A 378 -12.38 -2.33 -14.88
C PRO A 378 -11.50 -1.12 -15.20
N THR A 379 -11.19 -0.31 -14.19
CA THR A 379 -10.33 0.86 -14.35
C THR A 379 -8.93 0.51 -14.87
N ILE A 380 -8.32 -0.58 -14.37
CA ILE A 380 -7.01 -1.05 -14.84
C ILE A 380 -7.12 -1.57 -16.27
N ILE A 381 -8.12 -2.41 -16.54
CA ILE A 381 -8.34 -3.05 -17.84
C ILE A 381 -8.61 -2.00 -18.92
N GLU A 382 -9.54 -1.08 -18.68
CA GLU A 382 -9.92 -0.02 -19.63
C GLU A 382 -8.73 0.89 -19.95
N LYS A 383 -7.96 1.29 -18.94
CA LYS A 383 -6.76 2.10 -19.17
C LYS A 383 -5.68 1.36 -19.94
N GLU A 384 -5.43 0.09 -19.66
CA GLU A 384 -4.45 -0.68 -20.45
C GLU A 384 -4.93 -0.90 -21.89
N VAL A 385 -6.23 -1.15 -22.11
CA VAL A 385 -6.79 -1.32 -23.46
C VAL A 385 -6.71 -0.03 -24.27
N ASN A 386 -7.05 1.12 -23.67
CA ASN A 386 -7.12 2.40 -24.36
C ASN A 386 -5.75 3.08 -24.49
N ASP A 387 -5.02 3.20 -23.37
CA ASP A 387 -3.80 4.00 -23.29
C ASP A 387 -2.55 3.15 -23.61
N LYS A 388 -2.65 1.81 -23.55
CA LYS A 388 -1.55 0.87 -23.80
C LYS A 388 -0.28 1.15 -22.99
N GLN A 389 -0.45 1.62 -21.74
CA GLN A 389 0.66 2.07 -20.88
C GLN A 389 1.75 1.02 -20.69
N MET A 390 1.39 -0.27 -20.52
CA MET A 390 2.38 -1.33 -20.39
C MET A 390 3.21 -1.49 -21.66
N VAL A 391 2.58 -1.50 -22.83
CA VAL A 391 3.26 -1.66 -24.13
C VAL A 391 4.16 -0.46 -24.41
N GLU A 392 3.68 0.75 -24.15
CA GLU A 392 4.46 1.97 -24.30
C GLU A 392 5.70 1.96 -23.39
N TRP A 393 5.52 1.60 -22.12
CA TRP A 393 6.63 1.48 -21.17
C TRP A 393 7.67 0.44 -21.63
N ILE A 394 7.22 -0.71 -22.15
CA ILE A 394 8.12 -1.73 -22.70
C ILE A 394 8.95 -1.15 -23.85
N ASN A 395 8.28 -0.55 -24.83
CA ASN A 395 8.94 -0.08 -26.05
C ASN A 395 9.87 1.11 -25.80
N ARG A 396 9.44 2.07 -24.97
CA ARG A 396 10.17 3.32 -24.73
C ARG A 396 11.24 3.20 -23.65
N LYS A 397 10.98 2.43 -22.59
CA LYS A 397 11.87 2.34 -21.41
C LYS A 397 12.56 0.99 -21.30
N LEU A 398 11.80 -0.12 -21.27
CA LEU A 398 12.39 -1.44 -21.01
C LEU A 398 13.35 -1.89 -22.11
N SER A 399 12.98 -1.74 -23.38
CA SER A 399 13.79 -2.15 -24.53
C SER A 399 15.09 -1.35 -24.71
N ARG A 400 15.20 -0.17 -24.07
CA ARG A 400 16.38 0.71 -24.12
C ARG A 400 17.16 0.73 -22.81
N HIS A 401 16.79 -0.13 -21.86
CA HIS A 401 17.31 -0.12 -20.50
C HIS A 401 18.73 -0.67 -20.43
N SER A 402 19.64 0.04 -19.75
CA SER A 402 20.98 -0.45 -19.40
C SER A 402 20.99 -0.99 -17.97
N TYR A 403 21.63 -2.13 -17.75
CA TYR A 403 21.75 -2.75 -16.43
C TYR A 403 23.01 -2.34 -15.67
N GLU A 404 23.88 -1.54 -16.31
CA GLU A 404 25.06 -0.94 -15.69
C GLU A 404 24.68 0.15 -14.69
N GLU A 405 25.62 0.52 -13.81
CA GLU A 405 25.42 1.60 -12.84
C GLU A 405 25.42 2.95 -13.58
N GLU A 406 24.28 3.65 -13.57
CA GLU A 406 24.23 5.04 -14.00
C GLU A 406 24.89 5.91 -12.93
N GLU A 407 25.86 6.75 -13.31
CA GLU A 407 26.30 7.87 -12.47
C GLU A 407 25.09 8.77 -12.22
N ILE A 408 24.57 8.76 -11.00
CA ILE A 408 23.36 9.50 -10.64
C ILE A 408 23.60 11.00 -10.83
N GLU A 409 23.01 11.61 -11.87
CA GLU A 409 22.58 13.01 -11.78
C GLU A 409 21.65 13.12 -10.58
N SER A 410 21.96 14.05 -9.70
CA SER A 410 21.21 14.31 -8.48
C SER A 410 19.72 14.53 -8.79
N ASP A 411 18.88 13.56 -8.41
CA ASP A 411 17.43 13.77 -8.22
C ASP A 411 17.21 14.80 -7.09
N ASP A 412 17.42 16.08 -7.40
CA ASP A 412 16.71 17.18 -6.78
C ASP A 412 15.29 17.20 -7.37
N GLU A 413 14.46 16.22 -6.97
CA GLU A 413 13.00 16.38 -7.01
C GLU A 413 12.62 17.41 -5.94
N VAL A 414 12.88 18.68 -6.25
CA VAL A 414 12.07 19.79 -5.76
C VAL A 414 10.72 19.64 -6.43
N GLY A 415 9.63 19.69 -5.65
CA GLY A 415 8.28 19.69 -6.20
C GLY A 415 8.12 20.76 -7.28
N GLY A 416 8.04 20.31 -8.52
CA GLY A 416 7.82 21.09 -9.72
C GLY A 416 7.05 20.20 -10.70
N ALA A 417 6.10 20.81 -11.40
CA ALA A 417 5.23 20.13 -12.35
C ALA A 417 6.06 19.39 -13.40
N ASP A 418 5.77 18.10 -13.61
CA ASP A 418 6.11 17.45 -14.87
C ASP A 418 4.90 17.64 -15.79
N ASP A 419 5.13 18.48 -16.78
CA ASP A 419 4.31 18.71 -17.95
C ASP A 419 4.25 17.42 -18.78
N ASP A 420 3.06 16.83 -18.87
CA ASP A 420 2.68 16.04 -20.03
C ASP A 420 2.24 17.06 -21.11
N GLU A 421 3.16 17.49 -21.97
CA GLU A 421 2.84 18.26 -23.18
C GLU A 421 2.10 17.34 -24.17
N ASP A 422 0.77 17.47 -24.19
CA ASP A 422 -0.05 17.06 -25.34
C ASP A 422 0.10 18.12 -26.45
N ASP A 423 0.69 17.69 -27.57
CA ASP A 423 0.69 18.38 -28.85
C ASP A 423 -0.76 18.62 -29.33
N VAL A 424 -1.30 19.82 -29.07
CA VAL A 424 -2.42 20.39 -29.84
C VAL A 424 -1.87 21.55 -30.66
N LYS A 425 -1.55 21.27 -31.91
CA LYS A 425 -1.39 22.31 -32.93
C LYS A 425 -2.78 22.87 -33.25
N ASP A 426 -3.02 24.11 -32.84
CA ASP A 426 -3.91 24.98 -33.61
C ASP A 426 -3.42 26.43 -33.61
N ASN A 427 -3.34 26.96 -34.83
CA ASN A 427 -2.77 28.25 -35.19
C ASN A 427 -3.62 29.42 -34.69
N ALA A 428 -3.01 30.36 -33.99
CA ALA A 428 -3.47 31.74 -33.93
C ALA A 428 -2.27 32.70 -33.90
N VAL A 429 -1.89 33.18 -35.08
CA VAL A 429 -0.92 34.27 -35.25
C VAL A 429 -1.60 35.58 -34.83
N ASN A 430 -1.03 36.23 -33.82
CA ASN A 430 -1.31 37.62 -33.48
C ASN A 430 -0.87 38.53 -34.64
N HIS A 431 -1.78 39.38 -35.13
CA HIS A 431 -1.42 40.59 -35.84
C HIS A 431 -2.11 41.77 -35.17
N VAL A 432 -1.34 42.54 -34.41
CA VAL A 432 -1.67 43.94 -34.10
C VAL A 432 -0.56 44.75 -34.75
N ASP A 433 -0.88 45.41 -35.86
CA ASP A 433 -0.46 46.79 -36.05
C ASP A 433 -1.24 47.46 -37.19
N LYS A 434 -1.86 48.58 -36.82
CA LYS A 434 -2.08 49.82 -37.57
C LYS A 434 -2.27 49.70 -39.08
N LEU A 435 -3.49 50.06 -39.52
CA LEU A 435 -3.79 51.13 -40.48
C LEU A 435 -5.20 50.91 -41.01
N ASN A 436 -6.15 51.77 -40.63
CA ASN A 436 -7.00 52.41 -41.63
C ASN A 436 -7.82 53.54 -41.02
N LEU A 437 -7.60 54.71 -41.61
CA LEU A 437 -8.43 55.90 -41.54
C LEU A 437 -9.82 55.65 -42.13
N ASN A 438 -10.74 56.52 -41.72
CA ASN A 438 -11.99 56.91 -42.39
C ASN A 438 -13.22 55.99 -42.22
N LYS A 439 -14.11 56.41 -41.31
CA LYS A 439 -15.42 57.04 -41.63
C LYS A 439 -16.10 57.41 -40.30
N ALA A 440 -16.23 58.70 -40.02
CA ALA A 440 -17.45 59.48 -40.26
C ALA A 440 -18.58 59.02 -39.32
N GLU A 441 -18.81 59.79 -38.25
CA GLU A 441 -20.02 60.62 -38.12
C GLU A 441 -21.28 59.77 -37.94
N ASN A 442 -21.82 59.68 -36.73
CA ASN A 442 -22.95 60.51 -36.32
C ASN A 442 -23.55 60.09 -34.97
N THR A 443 -23.77 61.12 -34.13
CA THR A 443 -24.92 61.37 -33.24
C THR A 443 -25.30 60.36 -32.14
N GLY A 444 -25.33 60.87 -30.91
CA GLY A 444 -26.12 60.34 -29.80
C GLY A 444 -25.55 60.70 -28.45
#